data_AF-A0A932LXR4-F1
#
_entry.id   AF-A0A932LXR4-F1
#
_cell.length_a   1.000
_cell.length_b   1.000
_cell.length_c   1.000
_cell.angle_alpha   90.00
_cell.angle_beta   90.00
_cell.angle_gamma   90.00
#
_symmetry.space_group_name_H-M   'P 1'
#
loop_
_entity.id
_entity.type
_entity.pdbx_description
1 polymer ?
#
loop_
_entity_poly.entity_id
_entity_poly.type
_entity_poly.pdbx_seq_one_letter_code
_entity_poly.pdbx_strand_id
1 'polypeptide(L)' 'TFKRLAKLLKELDRTSEAIQTLEEALLRVSALAEDLPQVAELDLNPIRVHPKGGTIVDARVRVSPFEPPPMLGRDG' A
#
# COMPACT_ATOMS: atom_id res chain seq x y z
N THR A 1 5.00 5.10 7.67
CA THR A 1 5.46 3.79 8.20
C THR A 1 4.42 2.71 7.89
N PHE A 2 4.81 1.59 7.26
CA PHE A 2 3.94 0.44 6.87
C PHE A 2 3.39 -0.39 8.05
N LYS A 3 2.84 0.27 9.06
CA LYS A 3 2.65 -0.27 10.41
C LYS A 3 1.50 -1.28 10.57
N ARG A 4 0.89 -1.81 9.51
CA ARG A 4 -0.28 -2.72 9.62
C ARG A 4 -0.21 -4.04 8.86
N LEU A 5 0.94 -4.41 8.32
CA LEU A 5 1.12 -5.74 7.74
C LEU A 5 1.09 -6.87 8.81
N ALA A 6 1.60 -6.60 10.00
CA ALA A 6 1.69 -7.59 11.08
C ALA A 6 0.33 -8.00 11.67
N LYS A 7 -0.71 -7.17 11.53
CA LYS A 7 -2.06 -7.51 11.98
C LYS A 7 -2.73 -8.50 11.02
N LEU A 8 -2.54 -8.31 9.71
CA LEU A 8 -3.02 -9.24 8.68
C LEU A 8 -2.46 -10.64 8.90
N LEU A 9 -1.16 -10.78 9.25
CA LEU A 9 -0.55 -12.08 9.56
C LEU A 9 -1.19 -12.81 10.77
N LYS A 10 -1.85 -12.10 11.69
CA LYS A 10 -2.51 -12.71 12.86
C LYS A 10 -3.95 -13.12 12.60
N GLU A 11 -4.62 -12.50 11.63
CA GLU A 11 -6.05 -12.72 11.33
C GLU A 11 -6.27 -13.59 10.09
N LEU A 12 -5.25 -13.78 9.24
CA LEU A 12 -5.35 -14.66 8.08
C LEU A 12 -5.34 -16.14 8.50
N ASP A 13 -6.26 -16.88 7.90
CA ASP A 13 -6.20 -18.34 7.87
C ASP A 13 -4.87 -18.76 7.22
N ARG A 14 -4.16 -19.75 7.78
CA ARG A 14 -2.79 -20.09 7.35
C ARG A 14 -2.76 -20.96 6.08
N THR A 15 -3.62 -20.64 5.13
CA THR A 15 -3.70 -21.33 3.85
C THR A 15 -2.66 -20.81 2.88
N SER A 16 -2.26 -21.65 1.93
CA SER A 16 -1.33 -21.27 0.86
C SER A 16 -1.83 -20.08 0.04
N GLU A 17 -3.14 -20.00 -0.18
CA GLU A 17 -3.82 -18.96 -0.93
C GLU A 17 -3.74 -17.61 -0.21
N ALA A 18 -3.86 -17.61 1.12
CA ALA A 18 -3.74 -16.41 1.92
C ALA A 18 -2.29 -15.87 1.92
N ILE A 19 -1.31 -16.78 1.98
CA ILE A 19 0.11 -16.42 1.89
C ILE A 19 0.42 -15.85 0.52
N GLN A 20 0.06 -16.54 -0.57
CA GLN A 20 0.29 -16.06 -1.94
C GLN A 20 -0.37 -14.70 -2.18
N THR A 21 -1.62 -14.52 -1.73
CA THR A 21 -2.32 -13.25 -1.81
C THR A 21 -1.57 -12.12 -1.08
N LEU A 22 -1.03 -12.41 0.10
CA LEU A 22 -0.30 -11.42 0.88
C LEU A 22 1.05 -11.09 0.25
N GLU A 23 1.79 -12.08 -0.24
CA GLU A 23 3.05 -11.89 -0.97
C GLU A 23 2.85 -11.02 -2.21
N GLU A 24 1.82 -11.33 -2.98
CA GLU A 24 1.42 -10.53 -4.15
C GLU A 24 1.05 -9.09 -3.80
N ALA A 25 0.26 -8.89 -2.73
CA ALA A 25 -0.09 -7.56 -2.26
C ALA A 25 1.15 -6.77 -1.83
N LEU A 26 2.08 -7.44 -1.14
CA LEU A 26 3.34 -6.84 -0.70
C LEU A 26 4.23 -6.39 -1.85
N LEU A 27 4.39 -7.23 -2.87
CA LEU A 27 5.19 -6.88 -4.06
C LEU A 27 4.60 -5.65 -4.77
N ARG A 28 3.28 -5.60 -4.94
CA ARG A 28 2.60 -4.45 -5.57
C ARG A 28 2.70 -3.18 -4.73
N VAL A 29 2.59 -3.30 -3.40
CA VAL A 29 2.77 -2.16 -2.49
C VAL A 29 4.21 -1.66 -2.50
N SER A 30 5.20 -2.55 -2.60
CA SER A 30 6.61 -2.15 -2.76
C SER A 30 6.80 -1.33 -4.04
N ALA A 31 6.32 -1.85 -5.17
CA ALA A 31 6.39 -1.15 -6.46
C ALA A 31 5.67 0.20 -6.40
N LEU A 32 4.46 0.27 -5.81
CA LEU A 32 3.72 1.52 -5.64
C LEU A 32 4.51 2.56 -4.84
N ALA A 33 5.20 2.14 -3.78
CA ALA A 33 5.97 3.05 -2.93
C ALA A 33 7.24 3.56 -3.63
N GLU A 34 7.83 2.75 -4.51
CA GLU A 34 8.96 3.15 -5.35
C GLU A 34 8.52 4.14 -6.44
N ASP A 35 7.40 3.85 -7.12
CA ASP A 35 6.88 4.66 -8.22
C ASP A 35 6.28 6.00 -7.74
N LEU A 36 5.63 5.99 -6.56
CA LEU A 36 4.92 7.13 -6.00
C LEU A 36 5.42 7.43 -4.57
N PRO A 37 6.59 8.07 -4.42
CA PRO A 37 7.16 8.38 -3.10
C PRO A 37 6.27 9.32 -2.27
N GLN A 38 5.29 9.99 -2.88
CA GLN A 38 4.31 10.82 -2.19
C GLN A 38 3.31 9.98 -1.38
N VAL A 39 3.20 8.67 -1.61
CA VAL A 39 2.40 7.77 -0.76
C VAL A 39 3.10 7.59 0.58
N ALA A 40 2.76 8.45 1.54
CA ALA A 40 3.38 8.50 2.86
C ALA A 40 2.93 7.36 3.78
N GLU A 41 1.66 6.95 3.68
CA GLU A 41 1.09 5.82 4.42
C GLU A 41 0.04 5.08 3.60
N LEU A 42 -0.02 3.75 3.77
CA LEU A 42 -1.02 2.88 3.17
C LEU A 42 -1.55 1.91 4.24
N ASP A 43 -2.88 1.85 4.38
CA ASP A 43 -3.59 0.87 5.22
C ASP A 43 -4.56 0.08 4.35
N LEU A 44 -4.38 -1.25 4.28
CA LEU A 44 -5.21 -2.18 3.51
C LEU A 44 -5.90 -3.12 4.48
N ASN A 45 -7.15 -2.84 4.84
CA ASN A 45 -7.84 -3.62 5.86
C ASN A 45 -9.37 -3.54 5.77
N PRO A 46 -10.10 -4.64 5.51
CA PRO A 46 -9.61 -6.02 5.41
C PRO A 46 -9.20 -6.42 3.99
N ILE A 47 -8.31 -7.41 3.91
CA ILE A 47 -8.06 -8.20 2.68
C ILE A 47 -8.87 -9.49 2.80
N ARG A 48 -9.74 -9.75 1.84
CA ARG A 48 -10.49 -11.01 1.74
C ARG A 48 -9.80 -11.95 0.77
N VAL A 49 -9.46 -13.14 1.24
CA VAL A 49 -8.86 -14.21 0.43
C VAL A 49 -9.98 -15.11 -0.11
N HIS A 50 -9.85 -15.54 -1.36
CA HIS A 50 -10.76 -16.46 -2.02
C HIS A 50 -9.99 -17.30 -3.07
N PRO A 51 -10.57 -18.38 -3.63
CA PRO A 51 -9.82 -19.29 -4.53
C PRO A 51 -9.19 -18.65 -5.77
N LYS A 52 -9.62 -17.45 -6.16
CA LYS A 52 -9.06 -16.68 -7.30
C LYS A 52 -8.04 -15.61 -6.89
N GLY A 53 -7.58 -15.58 -5.63
CA GLY A 53 -6.66 -14.57 -5.10
C GLY A 53 -7.27 -13.73 -3.96
N GLY A 54 -6.91 -12.46 -3.85
CA GLY A 54 -7.41 -11.57 -2.81
C GLY A 54 -8.11 -10.32 -3.33
N THR A 55 -9.06 -9.82 -2.54
CA THR A 55 -9.71 -8.52 -2.74
C THR A 55 -9.43 -7.62 -1.54
N ILE A 56 -8.93 -6.41 -1.80
CA ILE A 56 -8.84 -5.34 -0.80
C ILE A 56 -10.23 -4.70 -0.68
N VAL A 57 -10.87 -4.81 0.48
CA VAL A 57 -12.24 -4.32 0.70
C VAL A 57 -12.26 -2.85 1.10
N ASP A 58 -11.30 -2.42 1.92
CA ASP A 58 -11.08 -1.01 2.28
C ASP A 58 -9.58 -0.70 2.18
N ALA A 59 -9.30 0.49 1.66
CA ALA A 59 -7.95 1.01 1.47
C ALA A 59 -7.91 2.49 1.84
N ARG A 60 -6.93 2.87 2.66
CA ARG A 60 -6.70 4.27 3.03
C ARG A 60 -5.28 4.64 2.67
N VAL A 61 -5.14 5.75 1.96
CA VAL A 61 -3.86 6.29 1.51
C VAL A 61 -3.67 7.66 2.12
N ARG A 62 -2.54 7.90 2.77
CA ARG A 62 -2.07 9.25 3.09
C ARG A 62 -1.05 9.65 2.05
N VAL A 63 -1.32 10.75 1.36
CA VAL A 63 -0.39 11.34 0.39
C VAL A 63 0.29 12.54 1.04
N SER A 64 1.60 12.68 0.85
CA SER A 64 2.34 13.87 1.27
C SER A 64 1.87 15.10 0.47
N PRO A 65 1.97 16.31 1.02
CA PRO A 65 1.71 17.52 0.26
C PRO A 65 2.60 17.57 -1.00
N PHE A 66 2.03 18.06 -2.10
CA PHE A 66 2.83 18.42 -3.27
C PHE A 66 3.50 19.76 -3.01
N GLU A 67 4.83 19.79 -3.01
CA GLU A 67 5.58 21.04 -3.06
C GLU A 67 5.88 21.34 -4.53
N PRO A 68 5.24 22.37 -5.13
CA PRO A 68 5.64 22.81 -6.45
C PRO A 68 7.10 23.28 -6.38
N PRO A 69 7.91 23.02 -7.43
CA PRO A 69 9.24 23.60 -7.50
C PRO A 69 9.12 25.13 -7.32
N PRO A 70 10.10 25.76 -6.64
CA PRO A 70 10.07 27.20 -6.44
C PRO A 70 9.87 27.86 -7.81
N MET A 71 8.88 28.75 -7.89
CA MET A 71 8.64 29.54 -9.09
C MET A 71 9.98 30.21 -9.42
N LEU A 72 10.59 29.85 -10.55
CA LEU A 72 11.83 30.48 -10.97
C LEU A 72 11.48 31.95 -11.16
N GLY A 73 11.92 32.78 -10.23
CA GLY A 73 11.74 34.22 -10.31
C GLY A 73 12.23 34.65 -11.68
N ARG A 74 11.36 35.31 -12.45
CA ARG A 74 11.85 36.25 -13.44
C ARG A 74 12.52 37.34 -12.63
N ASP A 75 13.80 37.15 -12.36
CA ASP A 75 14.68 38.26 -12.01
C ASP A 75 14.70 39.13 -13.26
N GLY A 76 13.89 40.20 -13.20
CA GLY A 76 13.78 41.24 -14.22
C GLY A 76 14.90 42.26 -14.11
#